data_AF-A0A1I6QHJ7-F1
#
_entry.id   AF-A0A1I6QHJ7-F1
#
_cell.length_a   1.000
_cell.length_b   1.000
_cell.length_c   1.000
_cell.angle_alpha   90.00
_cell.angle_beta   90.00
_cell.angle_gamma   90.00
#
_symmetry.space_group_name_H-M   'P 1'
#
loop_
_entity.id
_entity.type
_entity.pdbx_description
1 polymer ?
#
loop_
_entity_poly.entity_id
_entity_poly.type
_entity_poly.pdbx_seq_one_letter_code
_entity_poly.pdbx_strand_id
1 'polypeptide(L)'
;MKKINPELIAAISAVALLYSRRGSHLSNPQVWNEDGVYIVPQFPANGWTSLLEPVNGYLISISRMISNTALTVAPSEYPVISTLLVWSFTAGVAAFISSIGFDAQIG
;
A
#
# COMPACT_ATOMS: atom_id res chain seq x y z
N MET A 1 11.77 23.20 27.84
CA MET A 1 10.67 22.27 27.50
C MET A 1 10.71 22.03 26.00
N LYS A 2 10.88 20.77 25.54
CA LYS A 2 10.95 20.45 24.10
C LYS A 2 9.54 20.56 23.52
N LYS A 3 9.33 21.43 22.52
CA LYS A 3 8.03 21.52 21.82
C LYS A 3 7.79 20.20 21.09
N ILE A 4 6.64 19.58 21.30
CA ILE A 4 6.24 18.36 20.59
C ILE A 4 5.82 18.76 19.17
N ASN A 5 6.33 18.06 18.15
CA ASN A 5 6.00 18.33 16.75
C ASN A 5 4.59 17.78 16.43
N PRO A 6 3.62 18.63 16.05
CA PRO A 6 2.26 18.19 15.78
C PRO A 6 2.12 17.33 14.52
N GLU A 7 2.97 17.54 13.49
CA GLU A 7 3.02 16.67 12.30
C GLU A 7 3.38 15.24 12.69
N LEU A 8 4.37 15.11 13.59
CA LEU A 8 4.81 13.83 14.10
C LEU A 8 3.69 13.14 14.89
N ILE A 9 2.91 13.88 15.69
CA ILE A 9 1.74 13.33 16.38
C ILE A 9 0.73 12.79 15.37
N ALA A 10 0.36 13.57 14.36
CA ALA A 10 -0.62 13.16 13.37
C ALA A 10 -0.17 11.93 12.57
N ALA A 11 1.10 11.89 12.14
CA ALA A 11 1.66 10.74 11.44
C ALA A 11 1.64 9.48 12.32
N ILE A 12 2.04 9.58 13.58
CA ILE A 12 2.00 8.46 14.54
C ILE A 12 0.56 7.99 14.76
N SER A 13 -0.38 8.91 14.95
CA SER A 13 -1.79 8.58 15.12
C SER A 13 -2.35 7.86 13.88
N ALA A 14 -2.01 8.31 12.67
CA ALA A 14 -2.45 7.67 11.44
C ALA A 14 -1.89 6.24 11.30
N VAL A 15 -0.61 6.02 11.61
CA VAL A 15 0.00 4.68 11.61
C VAL A 15 -0.62 3.78 12.67
N ALA A 16 -0.88 4.31 13.87
CA ALA A 16 -1.56 3.57 14.94
C ALA A 16 -2.98 3.15 14.54
N LEU A 17 -3.73 4.03 13.87
CA LEU A 17 -5.06 3.73 13.33
C LEU A 17 -5.01 2.71 12.19
N LEU A 18 -4.01 2.79 11.31
CA LEU A 18 -3.80 1.77 10.28
C LEU A 18 -3.55 0.40 10.93
N TYR A 19 -2.73 0.37 11.98
CA TYR A 19 -2.42 -0.86 12.69
C TYR A 19 -3.62 -1.45 13.43
N SER A 20 -4.42 -0.63 14.11
CA SER A 20 -5.63 -1.12 14.78
C SER A 20 -6.64 -1.71 13.80
N ARG A 21 -6.72 -1.17 12.58
CA ARG A 21 -7.68 -1.62 11.57
C ARG A 21 -7.21 -2.84 10.77
N ARG A 22 -5.92 -2.93 10.46
CA ARG A 22 -5.39 -3.92 9.50
C ARG A 22 -4.19 -4.72 10.00
N GLY A 23 -3.76 -4.54 11.26
CA GLY A 23 -2.57 -5.18 11.83
C GLY A 23 -2.52 -6.70 11.67
N SER A 24 -3.68 -7.37 11.69
CA SER A 24 -3.78 -8.82 11.47
C SER A 24 -3.24 -9.28 10.11
N HIS A 25 -3.20 -8.41 9.11
CA HIS A 25 -2.65 -8.74 7.79
C HIS A 25 -1.12 -8.92 7.84
N LEU A 26 -0.42 -8.30 8.80
CA LEU A 26 1.03 -8.47 8.95
C LEU A 26 1.39 -9.86 9.47
N SER A 27 0.55 -10.43 10.34
CA SER A 27 0.73 -11.79 10.85
C SER A 27 0.06 -12.85 9.98
N ASN A 28 -0.93 -12.48 9.16
CA ASN A 28 -1.63 -13.36 8.24
C ASN A 28 -1.72 -12.72 6.85
N PRO A 29 -0.60 -12.65 6.10
CA PRO A 29 -0.59 -12.12 4.74
C PRO A 29 -1.46 -13.01 3.83
N GLN A 30 -2.31 -12.38 3.03
CA GLN A 30 -3.30 -13.08 2.21
C GLN A 30 -3.33 -12.54 0.79
N VAL A 31 -3.61 -13.44 -0.16
CA VAL A 31 -3.93 -13.08 -1.54
C VAL A 31 -5.36 -12.56 -1.58
N TRP A 32 -5.56 -11.37 -2.12
CA TRP A 32 -6.92 -10.85 -2.30
C TRP A 32 -7.62 -11.57 -3.45
N ASN A 33 -8.95 -11.54 -3.45
CA ASN A 33 -9.74 -12.24 -4.46
C ASN A 33 -9.37 -11.77 -5.88
N GLU A 34 -9.26 -10.46 -6.08
CA GLU A 34 -8.87 -9.84 -7.35
C GLU A 34 -7.44 -10.23 -7.76
N ASP A 35 -6.53 -10.38 -6.79
CA ASP A 35 -5.16 -10.78 -7.04
C ASP A 35 -5.12 -12.21 -7.61
N GLY A 36 -5.83 -13.14 -6.96
CA GLY A 36 -5.84 -14.54 -7.34
C GLY A 36 -6.58 -14.82 -8.65
N VAL A 37 -7.57 -13.99 -9.00
CA VAL A 37 -8.38 -14.18 -10.21
C VAL A 37 -7.79 -13.44 -11.42
N TYR A 38 -7.28 -12.22 -11.22
CA TYR A 38 -6.87 -11.36 -12.34
C TYR A 38 -5.37 -11.08 -12.31
N ILE A 39 -4.84 -10.53 -11.22
CA ILE A 39 -3.51 -9.90 -11.24
C ILE A 39 -2.38 -10.93 -11.35
N VAL A 40 -2.40 -11.96 -10.50
CA VAL A 40 -1.37 -13.00 -10.46
C VAL A 40 -1.31 -13.79 -11.77
N PRO A 41 -2.45 -14.18 -12.41
CA PRO A 41 -2.40 -14.83 -13.72
C PRO A 41 -2.00 -13.91 -14.89
N GLN A 42 -2.36 -12.62 -14.85
CA GLN A 42 -2.09 -11.68 -15.95
C GLN A 42 -0.63 -11.23 -16.00
N PHE A 43 0.06 -11.14 -14.86
CA PHE A 43 1.44 -10.67 -14.84
C PHE A 43 2.41 -11.59 -15.62
N PRO A 44 2.37 -12.94 -15.49
CA PRO A 44 3.18 -13.82 -16.34
C PRO A 44 2.85 -13.72 -17.84
N ALA A 45 1.60 -13.41 -18.19
CA ALA A 45 1.16 -13.31 -19.58
C ALA A 45 1.60 -12.00 -20.24
N ASN A 46 1.42 -10.88 -19.54
CA ASN A 46 1.52 -9.53 -20.11
C ASN A 46 2.64 -8.68 -19.46
N GLY A 47 3.30 -9.20 -18.44
CA GLY A 47 4.37 -8.50 -17.71
C GLY A 47 3.89 -7.17 -17.12
N TRP A 48 4.75 -6.16 -17.19
CA TRP A 48 4.44 -4.80 -16.71
C TRP A 48 3.37 -4.09 -17.52
N THR A 49 3.05 -4.55 -18.75
CA THR A 49 1.96 -3.94 -19.54
C THR A 49 0.59 -4.21 -18.94
N SER A 50 0.48 -5.23 -18.07
CA SER A 50 -0.72 -5.52 -17.28
C SER A 50 -1.19 -4.35 -16.41
N LEU A 51 -0.33 -3.35 -16.12
CA LEU A 51 -0.72 -2.12 -15.41
C LEU A 51 -1.87 -1.35 -16.08
N LEU A 52 -2.00 -1.50 -17.39
CA LEU A 52 -3.01 -0.84 -18.21
C LEU A 52 -4.25 -1.71 -18.43
N GLU A 53 -4.28 -2.93 -17.88
CA GLU A 53 -5.41 -3.83 -17.99
C GLU A 53 -6.48 -3.51 -16.94
N PRO A 54 -7.71 -3.17 -17.37
CA PRO A 54 -8.80 -2.91 -16.45
C PRO A 54 -9.24 -4.20 -15.75
N VAL A 55 -9.64 -4.06 -14.48
CA VAL A 55 -10.35 -5.08 -13.72
C VAL A 55 -11.74 -4.53 -13.43
N ASN A 56 -12.79 -5.27 -13.77
CA ASN A 56 -14.18 -4.85 -13.60
C ASN A 56 -14.48 -3.44 -14.19
N GLY A 57 -13.82 -3.09 -15.30
CA GLY A 57 -14.02 -1.81 -15.99
C GLY A 57 -13.23 -0.61 -15.45
N TYR A 58 -12.38 -0.79 -14.42
CA TYR A 58 -11.54 0.28 -13.88
C TYR A 58 -10.06 -0.11 -13.83
N LEU A 59 -9.19 0.90 -13.91
CA LEU A 59 -7.75 0.73 -13.72
C LEU A 59 -7.42 0.65 -12.24
N ILE A 60 -6.71 -0.41 -11.86
CA ILE A 60 -6.19 -0.65 -10.50
C ILE A 60 -4.67 -0.47 -10.45
N SER A 61 -4.17 0.60 -11.08
CA SER A 61 -2.74 0.75 -11.40
C SER A 61 -1.83 0.72 -10.17
N ILE A 62 -2.21 1.35 -9.06
CA ILE A 62 -1.39 1.31 -7.83
C ILE A 62 -1.33 -0.10 -7.25
N SER A 63 -2.47 -0.78 -7.11
CA SER A 63 -2.52 -2.16 -6.64
C SER A 63 -1.70 -3.09 -7.54
N ARG A 64 -1.86 -2.98 -8.87
CA ARG A 64 -1.07 -3.76 -9.82
C ARG A 64 0.42 -3.43 -9.76
N MET A 65 0.80 -2.18 -9.54
CA MET A 65 2.22 -1.81 -9.42
C MET A 65 2.84 -2.49 -8.20
N ILE A 66 2.12 -2.53 -7.08
CA ILE A 66 2.55 -3.27 -5.88
C ILE A 66 2.61 -4.76 -6.17
N SER A 67 1.57 -5.35 -6.76
CA SER A 67 1.53 -6.79 -7.05
C SER A 67 2.61 -7.22 -8.05
N ASN A 68 2.80 -6.48 -9.14
CA ASN A 68 3.83 -6.74 -10.14
C ASN A 68 5.23 -6.62 -9.54
N THR A 69 5.43 -5.66 -8.63
CA THR A 69 6.68 -5.55 -7.87
C THR A 69 6.89 -6.78 -7.00
N ALA A 70 5.88 -7.21 -6.23
CA ALA A 70 5.97 -8.39 -5.39
C ALA A 70 6.26 -9.67 -6.20
N LEU A 71 5.58 -9.84 -7.33
CA LEU A 71 5.78 -10.95 -8.27
C LEU A 71 7.14 -10.89 -8.97
N THR A 72 7.71 -9.70 -9.18
CA THR A 72 9.08 -9.57 -9.73
C THR A 72 10.15 -9.94 -8.70
N VAL A 73 9.93 -9.59 -7.42
CA VAL A 73 10.92 -9.80 -6.35
C VAL A 73 10.97 -11.26 -5.90
N ALA A 74 9.83 -11.83 -5.50
CA ALA A 74 9.74 -13.24 -5.14
C ALA A 74 8.29 -13.73 -5.30
N PRO A 75 7.95 -14.38 -6.43
CA PRO A 75 6.60 -14.88 -6.68
C PRO A 75 6.06 -15.82 -5.58
N SER A 76 6.92 -16.66 -5.00
CA SER A 76 6.54 -17.62 -3.94
C SER A 76 6.16 -16.94 -2.63
N GLU A 77 6.69 -15.74 -2.38
CA GLU A 77 6.45 -14.94 -1.17
C GLU A 77 5.48 -13.77 -1.44
N TYR A 78 4.74 -13.84 -2.55
CA TYR A 78 3.82 -12.79 -2.99
C TYR A 78 2.93 -12.22 -1.88
N PRO A 79 2.23 -13.03 -1.05
CA PRO A 79 1.33 -12.49 -0.03
C PRO A 79 2.07 -11.62 0.99
N VAL A 80 3.28 -12.03 1.39
CA VAL A 80 4.10 -11.32 2.37
C VAL A 80 4.61 -10.01 1.77
N ILE A 81 5.25 -10.07 0.60
CA ILE A 81 5.87 -8.90 -0.03
C ILE A 81 4.81 -7.86 -0.42
N SER A 82 3.70 -8.30 -1.02
CA SER A 82 2.60 -7.39 -1.38
C SER A 82 2.02 -6.71 -0.14
N THR A 83 1.82 -7.45 0.96
CA THR A 83 1.36 -6.87 2.24
C THR A 83 2.34 -5.82 2.73
N LEU A 84 3.64 -6.11 2.79
CA LEU A 84 4.64 -5.15 3.25
C LEU A 84 4.65 -3.89 2.37
N LEU A 85 4.59 -4.05 1.05
CA LEU A 85 4.55 -2.92 0.10
C LEU A 85 3.28 -2.06 0.28
N VAL A 86 2.10 -2.68 0.44
CA VAL A 86 0.85 -1.96 0.73
C VAL A 86 0.96 -1.17 2.02
N TRP A 87 1.52 -1.76 3.07
CA TRP A 87 1.72 -1.10 4.35
C TRP A 87 2.69 0.07 4.27
N SER A 88 3.84 -0.13 3.63
CA SER A 88 4.82 0.93 3.40
C SER A 88 4.25 2.07 2.58
N PHE A 89 3.52 1.77 1.50
CA PHE A 89 2.87 2.78 0.67
C PHE A 89 1.82 3.56 1.46
N THR A 90 0.93 2.87 2.19
CA THR A 90 -0.13 3.51 2.97
C THR A 90 0.43 4.38 4.09
N ALA A 91 1.44 3.89 4.82
CA ALA A 91 2.12 4.66 5.86
C ALA A 91 2.84 5.88 5.28
N GLY A 92 3.49 5.72 4.12
CA GLY A 92 4.16 6.81 3.41
C GLY A 92 3.18 7.93 2.99
N VAL A 93 2.03 7.55 2.42
CA VAL A 93 0.97 8.51 2.05
C VAL A 93 0.41 9.21 3.29
N ALA A 94 0.17 8.47 4.38
CA ALA A 94 -0.30 9.05 5.63
C ALA A 94 0.69 10.07 6.22
N ALA A 95 1.99 9.76 6.19
CA ALA A 95 3.04 10.67 6.63
C ALA A 95 3.12 11.92 5.74
N PHE A 96 3.05 11.75 4.43
CA PHE A 96 3.07 12.86 3.46
C PHE A 96 1.88 13.81 3.62
N ILE A 97 0.67 13.28 3.81
CA ILE A 97 -0.51 14.10 4.08
C ILE A 97 -0.36 14.84 5.42
N SER A 98 0.19 14.16 6.43
CA SER A 98 0.39 14.74 7.76
C SER A 98 1.40 15.90 7.74
N SER A 99 2.41 15.87 6.87
CA SER A 99 3.33 17.00 6.72
C SER A 99 2.70 18.19 6.00
N ILE A 100 1.93 17.96 4.94
CA ILE A 100 1.31 19.06 4.17
C ILE A 100 0.17 19.74 4.94
N GLY A 101 -0.64 18.96 5.67
CA GLY A 101 -1.84 19.45 6.34
C GLY A 101 -1.57 20.46 7.46
N PHE A 102 -0.40 20.39 8.11
CA PHE A 102 -0.01 21.35 9.14
C PHE A 102 0.53 22.66 8.57
N ASP A 103 1.33 22.60 7.50
CA ASP A 103 1.87 23.79 6.83
C ASP A 103 0.74 24.72 6.33
N ALA A 104 -0.39 24.15 5.90
CA ALA A 104 -1.54 24.90 5.39
C ALA A 104 -2.36 25.66 6.46
N GLN A 105 -2.16 25.39 7.77
CA GLN A 105 -2.91 26.05 8.85
C GLN A 105 -2.16 27.22 9.52
N ILE A 106 -0.93 27.52 9.11
CA ILE A 106 -0.08 28.55 9.72
C ILE A 106 0.31 29.68 8.75
N GLY A 107 -0.31 29.72 7.56
CA GLY A 107 -0.14 30.76 6.54
C GLY A 107 -1.20 31.84 6.61
#